data_AF-A0AAY5KV99-F1
#
_entry.id   AF-A0AAY5KV99-F1
#
_cell.length_a   1.000
_cell.length_b   1.000
_cell.length_c   1.000
_cell.angle_alpha   90.00
_cell.angle_beta   90.00
_cell.angle_gamma   90.00
#
_symmetry.space_group_name_H-M   'P 1'
#
loop_
_entity.id
_entity.type
_entity.pdbx_description
1 polymer ?
#
loop_
_entity_poly.entity_id
_entity_poly.type
_entity_poly.pdbx_seq_one_letter_code
_entity_poly.pdbx_strand_id
1 'polypeptide(L)'
;MSGNHKGSNPPPTTSQKHRNFVSEPMGNRSVRDVPGIGSAQGRRLEEKGVARADQMLGQYLVSGRDQDRFQNYLKGASGANAKQQRDAYHGMKEWTENNM
;
A
#
# COMPACT_ATOMS: atom_id res chain seq x y z
N MET A 1 -10.68 34.39 -31.12
CA MET A 1 -10.36 32.99 -31.45
C MET A 1 -9.09 32.60 -30.70
N SER A 2 -9.14 31.43 -30.04
CA SER A 2 -8.02 30.58 -29.60
C SER A 2 -7.00 31.16 -28.58
N GLY A 3 -6.71 30.53 -27.44
CA GLY A 3 -7.16 29.27 -26.88
C GLY A 3 -6.45 29.04 -25.55
N ASN A 4 -7.21 28.82 -24.47
CA ASN A 4 -6.69 28.44 -23.15
C ASN A 4 -5.96 27.10 -23.25
N HIS A 5 -4.65 27.12 -22.99
CA HIS A 5 -3.91 25.88 -22.75
C HIS A 5 -4.28 25.36 -21.36
N LYS A 6 -4.95 24.21 -21.35
CA LYS A 6 -5.30 23.46 -20.15
C LYS A 6 -4.02 23.12 -19.38
N GLY A 7 -3.97 23.51 -18.11
CA GLY A 7 -2.99 22.98 -17.17
C GLY A 7 -3.16 21.46 -17.07
N SER A 8 -2.18 20.72 -17.59
CA SER A 8 -2.02 19.31 -17.29
C SER A 8 -1.66 19.21 -15.81
N ASN A 9 -2.58 18.70 -14.98
CA ASN A 9 -2.21 18.27 -13.63
C ASN A 9 -1.06 17.25 -13.76
N PRO A 10 0.07 17.43 -13.06
CA PRO A 10 1.09 16.40 -13.03
C PRO A 10 0.46 15.10 -12.50
N PRO A 11 0.88 13.92 -13.00
CA PRO A 11 0.40 12.65 -12.46
C PRO A 11 0.63 12.64 -10.94
N PRO A 12 -0.28 12.05 -10.16
CA PRO A 12 -0.13 12.00 -8.71
C PRO A 12 1.24 11.42 -8.37
N THR A 13 2.06 12.18 -7.65
CA THR A 13 3.40 11.74 -7.29
C THR A 13 3.28 10.69 -6.20
N THR A 14 3.66 9.45 -6.51
CA THR A 14 3.78 8.40 -5.50
C THR A 14 4.97 8.72 -4.57
N SER A 15 4.86 8.35 -3.30
CA SER A 15 5.93 8.61 -2.33
C SER A 15 7.21 7.85 -2.70
N GLN A 16 8.38 8.31 -2.25
CA GLN A 16 9.63 7.56 -2.43
C GLN A 16 9.53 6.14 -1.85
N LYS A 17 8.83 6.01 -0.71
CA LYS A 17 8.56 4.72 -0.07
C LYS A 17 7.77 3.78 -0.99
N HIS A 18 6.78 4.30 -1.71
CA HIS A 18 6.04 3.54 -2.71
C HIS A 18 6.95 3.07 -3.83
N ARG A 19 7.73 3.98 -4.43
CA ARG A 19 8.66 3.64 -5.51
C ARG A 19 9.64 2.53 -5.08
N ASN A 20 10.25 2.66 -3.91
CA ASN A 20 11.18 1.66 -3.37
C ASN A 20 10.50 0.31 -3.10
N PHE A 21 9.23 0.34 -2.69
CA PHE A 21 8.48 -0.87 -2.40
C PHE A 21 8.19 -1.68 -3.66
N VAL A 22 7.76 -1.02 -4.74
CA VAL A 22 7.34 -1.68 -5.99
C VAL A 22 8.49 -2.03 -6.93
N SER A 23 9.66 -1.40 -6.76
CA SER A 23 10.82 -1.58 -7.66
C SER A 23 11.64 -2.85 -7.39
N GLU A 24 11.41 -3.52 -6.27
CA GLU A 24 12.25 -4.64 -5.83
C GLU A 24 11.40 -5.80 -5.26
N PRO A 25 11.90 -7.05 -5.29
CA PRO A 25 11.19 -8.18 -4.71
C PRO A 25 10.88 -7.99 -3.22
N MET A 26 9.68 -8.41 -2.79
CA MET A 26 9.17 -8.19 -1.43
C MET A 26 9.99 -8.91 -0.36
N GLY A 27 10.52 -10.10 -0.66
CA GLY A 27 11.46 -10.84 0.20
C GLY A 27 11.04 -10.87 1.68
N ASN A 28 12.00 -10.59 2.57
CA ASN A 28 11.80 -10.51 4.03
C ASN A 28 11.61 -9.05 4.52
N ARG A 29 11.11 -8.14 3.68
CA ARG A 29 10.88 -6.74 4.08
C ARG A 29 9.95 -6.64 5.28
N SER A 30 10.17 -5.60 6.09
CA SER A 30 9.26 -5.29 7.20
C SER A 30 7.90 -4.88 6.66
N VAL A 31 6.83 -5.18 7.41
CA VAL A 31 5.51 -4.58 7.15
C VAL A 31 5.55 -3.05 7.17
N ARG A 32 6.53 -2.47 7.88
CA ARG A 32 6.77 -1.03 7.94
C ARG A 32 7.34 -0.47 6.65
N ASP A 33 7.81 -1.29 5.71
CA ASP A 33 8.26 -0.83 4.39
C ASP A 33 7.09 -0.64 3.42
N VAL A 34 5.90 -1.16 3.77
CA VAL A 34 4.69 -1.00 2.96
C VAL A 34 4.24 0.48 2.95
N PRO A 35 3.90 1.04 1.79
CA PRO A 35 3.36 2.39 1.69
C PRO A 35 2.13 2.57 2.59
N GLY A 36 1.97 3.74 3.20
CA GLY A 36 0.88 3.99 4.16
C GLY A 36 1.07 3.40 5.56
N ILE A 37 2.01 2.47 5.77
CA ILE A 37 2.26 1.86 7.09
C ILE A 37 3.37 2.60 7.84
N GLY A 38 3.00 3.37 8.87
CA GLY A 38 3.96 4.02 9.78
C GLY A 38 4.28 3.14 11.00
N SER A 39 5.13 3.64 11.90
CA SER A 39 5.56 2.90 13.10
C SER A 39 4.39 2.42 13.97
N ALA A 40 3.35 3.23 14.13
CA ALA A 40 2.18 2.88 14.94
C ALA A 40 1.34 1.77 14.30
N GLN A 41 1.10 1.83 12.98
CA GLN A 41 0.37 0.81 12.25
C GLN A 41 1.19 -0.49 12.18
N GLY A 42 2.49 -0.37 11.91
CA GLY A 42 3.42 -1.51 11.84
C GLY A 42 3.47 -2.29 13.15
N ARG A 43 3.60 -1.60 14.29
CA ARG A 43 3.57 -2.26 15.60
C ARG A 43 2.29 -3.07 15.82
N ARG A 44 1.12 -2.51 15.48
CA ARG A 44 -0.16 -3.22 15.63
C ARG A 44 -0.30 -4.41 14.67
N LEU A 45 0.26 -4.30 13.47
CA LEU A 45 0.30 -5.40 12.51
C LEU A 45 1.22 -6.53 13.00
N GLU A 46 2.40 -6.18 13.53
CA GLU A 46 3.34 -7.11 14.17
C GLU A 46 2.68 -7.86 15.34
N GLU A 47 1.97 -7.14 16.21
CA GLU A 47 1.20 -7.74 17.33
C GLU A 47 0.09 -8.69 16.86
N LYS A 48 -0.39 -8.54 15.61
CA LYS A 48 -1.35 -9.45 14.95
C LYS A 48 -0.69 -10.56 14.12
N GLY A 49 0.63 -10.69 14.17
CA GLY A 49 1.38 -11.70 13.42
C GLY A 49 1.67 -11.33 11.96
N VAL A 50 1.51 -10.06 11.58
CA VAL A 50 1.82 -9.52 10.23
C VAL A 50 3.03 -8.59 10.35
N ALA A 51 4.19 -9.17 10.64
CA ALA A 51 5.44 -8.45 10.84
C ALA A 51 6.19 -8.15 9.53
N ARG A 52 5.91 -8.92 8.47
CA ARG A 52 6.58 -8.83 7.17
C ARG A 52 5.62 -8.42 6.05
N ALA A 53 6.18 -7.85 5.00
CA ALA A 53 5.41 -7.43 3.82
C ALA A 53 4.74 -8.62 3.11
N ASP A 54 5.40 -9.78 3.03
CA ASP A 54 4.85 -11.00 2.40
C ASP A 54 3.60 -11.54 3.13
N GLN A 55 3.57 -11.43 4.46
CA GLN A 55 2.39 -11.75 5.27
C GLN A 55 1.24 -10.79 4.97
N MET A 56 1.55 -9.50 4.76
CA MET A 56 0.56 -8.51 4.38
C MET A 56 0.04 -8.71 2.95
N LEU A 57 0.91 -9.15 2.02
CA LEU A 57 0.52 -9.61 0.69
C LEU A 57 -0.43 -10.81 0.80
N GLY A 58 -0.17 -11.76 1.69
CA GLY A 58 -1.09 -12.87 1.97
C GLY A 58 -2.49 -12.39 2.35
N GLN A 59 -2.60 -11.37 3.21
CA GLN A 59 -3.89 -10.77 3.58
C GLN A 59 -4.59 -10.08 2.39
N TYR A 60 -3.82 -9.41 1.53
CA TYR A 60 -4.32 -8.82 0.29
C TYR A 60 -4.84 -9.87 -0.71
N LEU A 61 -4.19 -11.03 -0.78
CA LEU A 61 -4.63 -12.13 -1.65
C LEU A 61 -5.88 -12.83 -1.08
N VAL A 62 -5.94 -13.06 0.24
CA VAL A 62 -7.13 -13.62 0.92
C VAL A 62 -8.35 -12.70 0.79
N SER A 63 -8.15 -11.38 0.76
CA SER A 63 -9.24 -10.44 0.47
C SER A 63 -9.69 -10.48 -0.99
N GLY A 64 -9.13 -11.35 -1.84
CA GLY A 64 -9.47 -11.47 -3.26
C GLY A 64 -8.98 -10.29 -4.09
N ARG A 65 -7.94 -9.57 -3.62
CA ARG A 65 -7.46 -8.31 -4.20
C ARG A 65 -8.50 -7.17 -4.21
N ASP A 66 -9.63 -7.38 -3.55
CA ASP A 66 -10.70 -6.41 -3.41
C ASP A 66 -10.26 -5.25 -2.51
N GLN A 67 -10.47 -4.03 -3.00
CA GLN A 67 -10.01 -2.81 -2.34
C GLN A 67 -10.69 -2.61 -0.99
N ASP A 68 -12.03 -2.70 -0.95
CA ASP A 68 -12.78 -2.38 0.25
C ASP A 68 -12.53 -3.41 1.35
N ARG A 69 -12.48 -4.70 1.00
CA ARG A 69 -12.14 -5.77 1.94
C ARG A 69 -10.75 -5.59 2.54
N PHE A 70 -9.74 -5.31 1.72
CA PHE A 70 -8.38 -5.10 2.21
C PHE A 70 -8.26 -3.85 3.09
N GLN A 71 -8.87 -2.73 2.68
CA GLN A 71 -8.84 -1.49 3.44
C GLN A 71 -9.59 -1.61 4.77
N ASN A 72 -10.71 -2.33 4.80
CA ASN A 72 -11.44 -2.65 6.03
C ASN A 72 -10.63 -3.55 6.97
N TYR A 73 -9.96 -4.57 6.43
CA TYR A 73 -9.00 -5.37 7.19
C TYR A 73 -7.92 -4.46 7.82
N LEU A 74 -7.30 -3.59 7.02
CA LEU A 74 -6.23 -2.69 7.48
C LEU A 74 -6.67 -1.75 8.59
N LYS A 75 -7.89 -1.20 8.46
CA LYS A 75 -8.52 -0.36 9.48
C LYS A 75 -8.69 -1.13 10.80
N GLY A 76 -9.26 -2.33 10.76
CA GLY A 76 -9.47 -3.15 11.95
C GLY A 76 -8.18 -3.77 12.51
N ALA A 77 -7.18 -4.01 11.67
CA ALA A 77 -5.90 -4.60 12.04
C ALA A 77 -4.98 -3.58 12.73
N SER A 78 -4.92 -2.36 12.21
CA SER A 78 -3.87 -1.39 12.57
C SER A 78 -4.39 -0.01 12.95
N GLY A 79 -5.69 0.26 12.79
CA GLY A 79 -6.25 1.61 12.92
C GLY A 79 -5.79 2.56 11.82
N ALA A 80 -5.39 2.04 10.65
CA ALA A 80 -5.01 2.86 9.50
C ALA A 80 -6.16 3.79 9.07
N ASN A 81 -5.84 5.03 8.72
CA ASN A 81 -6.82 5.97 8.15
C ASN A 81 -7.01 5.75 6.64
N ALA A 82 -7.98 6.45 6.03
CA ALA A 82 -8.31 6.28 4.62
C ALA A 82 -7.12 6.52 3.65
N LYS A 83 -6.23 7.46 3.96
CA LYS A 83 -5.04 7.69 3.13
C LYS A 83 -4.06 6.52 3.24
N GLN A 84 -3.77 6.08 4.46
CA GLN A 84 -2.87 4.95 4.72
C GLN A 84 -3.38 3.66 4.09
N GLN A 85 -4.68 3.41 4.18
CA GLN A 85 -5.37 2.30 3.54
C GLN A 85 -5.20 2.29 2.01
N ARG A 86 -5.45 3.45 1.36
CA ARG A 86 -5.27 3.59 -0.09
C ARG A 86 -3.82 3.42 -0.51
N ASP A 87 -2.89 4.05 0.20
CA ASP A 87 -1.47 3.97 -0.12
C ASP A 87 -0.96 2.51 0.01
N ALA A 88 -1.37 1.78 1.07
CA ALA A 88 -1.03 0.37 1.24
C ALA A 88 -1.65 -0.53 0.16
N TYR A 89 -2.93 -0.30 -0.19
CA TYR A 89 -3.60 -1.04 -1.24
C TYR A 89 -2.92 -0.86 -2.60
N HIS A 90 -2.61 0.39 -2.98
CA HIS A 90 -1.92 0.68 -4.23
C HIS A 90 -0.53 0.05 -4.26
N GLY A 91 0.23 0.11 -3.16
CA GLY A 91 1.54 -0.54 -3.06
C GLY A 91 1.46 -2.06 -3.30
N MET A 92 0.49 -2.73 -2.69
CA MET A 92 0.29 -4.18 -2.87
C MET A 92 -0.18 -4.55 -4.27
N LYS A 93 -1.13 -3.79 -4.82
CA LYS A 93 -1.66 -3.98 -6.17
C LYS A 93 -0.55 -3.84 -7.22
N GLU A 94 0.20 -2.74 -7.18
CA GLU A 94 1.26 -2.47 -8.15
C GLU A 94 2.42 -3.45 -8.01
N TRP A 95 2.82 -3.80 -6.78
CA TRP A 95 3.83 -4.83 -6.59
C TRP A 95 3.40 -6.18 -7.19
N THR A 96 2.14 -6.58 -6.96
CA THR A 96 1.57 -7.81 -7.52
C THR A 96 1.55 -7.76 -9.05
N GLU A 97 1.09 -6.66 -9.66
CA GLU A 97 1.06 -6.47 -11.11
C GLU A 97 2.46 -6.54 -11.75
N ASN A 98 3.51 -6.16 -11.03
CA ASN A 98 4.89 -6.17 -11.52
C ASN A 98 5.62 -7.50 -11.30
N ASN A 99 5.17 -8.36 -10.37
CA ASN A 99 5.98 -9.50 -9.88
C ASN A 99 5.23 -10.85 -9.81
N MET A 100 3.91 -10.91 -10.01
CA MET A 100 3.10 -12.13 -9.94
C MET A 100 2.25 -12.32 -11.19
#